data_AF-A0A1E8Q9E5-F1
#
_entry.id   AF-A0A1E8Q9E5-F1
#
_cell.length_a   1.000
_cell.length_b   1.000
_cell.length_c   1.000
_cell.angle_alpha   90.00
_cell.angle_beta   90.00
_cell.angle_gamma   90.00
#
_symmetry.space_group_name_H-M   'P 1'
#
loop_
_entity.id
_entity.type
_entity.pdbx_description
1 polymer ?
#
loop_
_entity_poly.entity_id
_entity_poly.type
_entity_poly.pdbx_seq_one_letter_code
_entity_poly.pdbx_strand_id
1 'polypeptide(L)'
;METSEVGIEPAAVTAPAIATSASGNTFACLVRFALANIRRRPERFILSVLGIALAIACVTIVRTISSSFAITGADAVTDVLGDAQVWAIPAAGVQYDADVQALVAEGAAPAVVVPDGWRAERTLSGVTDIAGDAVSLRGVDEIPSGQARFGSAVAERLGVSSGDTVTVGGQNLTAAVDGSGQSVWVSSALASTIVGDRGWYTVWAPAGQEKRRDLGATFGAASDLPATYDPSVVPDPAGRGLVYDLVGGSGPLTFEQNYSALFSGKVTSSTLGLISIIGLVLGFVIALSSFLAAVAERKREFGIMSSIGLADEVLYFFLVESGIVFVVAYLVGVLGAGAAVALTIPSIATPTAWLQAAAMVAAFLPAMAIVGALVPVHRLLQQRPVDLLGDR
;
A
#
# COMPACT_ATOMS: atom_id res chain seq x y z
N MET A 1 -17.66 -59.16 -82.68
CA MET A 1 -16.82 -59.98 -81.81
C MET A 1 -15.61 -59.14 -81.47
N GLU A 2 -15.40 -58.64 -80.26
CA GLU A 2 -16.06 -58.85 -78.97
C GLU A 2 -15.67 -57.63 -78.12
N THR A 3 -16.64 -57.04 -77.44
CA THR A 3 -16.49 -55.92 -76.52
C THR A 3 -15.97 -56.45 -75.19
N SER A 4 -14.76 -56.09 -74.78
CA SER A 4 -14.27 -56.29 -73.40
C SER A 4 -14.34 -54.98 -72.63
N GLU A 5 -15.34 -54.93 -71.78
CA GLU A 5 -15.60 -53.90 -70.77
C GLU A 5 -14.61 -54.12 -69.61
N VAL A 6 -13.66 -53.20 -69.43
CA VAL A 6 -12.76 -53.22 -68.26
C VAL A 6 -13.32 -52.23 -67.25
N GLY A 7 -13.92 -52.77 -66.19
CA GLY A 7 -14.47 -52.00 -65.08
C GLY A 7 -13.40 -51.19 -64.37
N ILE A 8 -13.65 -49.88 -64.25
CA ILE A 8 -12.85 -48.95 -63.45
C ILE A 8 -13.45 -48.95 -62.04
N GLU A 9 -12.86 -49.72 -61.13
CA GLU A 9 -13.10 -49.53 -59.69
C GLU A 9 -12.26 -48.33 -59.20
N PRO A 10 -12.84 -47.28 -58.60
CA PRO A 10 -12.07 -46.26 -57.93
C PRO A 10 -11.52 -46.85 -56.63
N ALA A 11 -10.20 -47.11 -56.60
CA ALA A 11 -9.49 -47.41 -55.37
C ALA A 11 -9.60 -46.18 -54.44
N ALA A 12 -10.49 -46.25 -53.47
CA ALA A 12 -10.60 -45.29 -52.39
C ALA A 12 -9.32 -45.37 -51.54
N VAL A 13 -8.33 -44.53 -51.87
CA VAL A 13 -7.19 -44.27 -51.01
C VAL A 13 -7.72 -43.47 -49.81
N THR A 14 -8.12 -44.18 -48.75
CA THR A 14 -8.33 -43.59 -47.43
C THR A 14 -7.03 -42.93 -46.99
N ALA A 15 -6.98 -41.60 -47.07
CA ALA A 15 -5.94 -40.82 -46.42
C ALA A 15 -5.88 -41.24 -44.94
N PRO A 16 -4.69 -41.43 -44.35
CA PRO A 16 -4.61 -41.74 -42.94
C PRO A 16 -5.21 -40.55 -42.19
N ALA A 17 -6.26 -40.82 -41.42
CA ALA A 17 -6.84 -39.85 -40.51
C ALA A 17 -5.72 -39.31 -39.64
N ILE A 18 -5.46 -38.00 -39.73
CA ILE A 18 -4.59 -37.30 -38.80
C ILE A 18 -5.17 -37.59 -37.42
N ALA A 19 -4.42 -38.33 -36.61
CA ALA A 19 -4.80 -38.64 -35.24
C ALA A 19 -4.95 -37.31 -34.48
N THR A 20 -6.18 -36.81 -34.36
CA THR A 20 -6.55 -35.78 -33.39
C THR A 20 -6.57 -36.42 -32.00
N SER A 21 -5.40 -36.87 -31.56
CA SER A 21 -5.19 -37.55 -30.28
C SER A 21 -4.08 -36.83 -29.53
N ALA A 22 -4.35 -35.59 -29.14
CA ALA A 22 -3.57 -34.91 -28.12
C ALA A 22 -4.48 -34.01 -27.28
N SER A 23 -5.46 -34.61 -26.59
CA SER A 23 -6.10 -33.99 -25.42
C SER A 23 -5.17 -33.97 -24.19
N GLY A 24 -3.85 -33.93 -24.43
CA GLY A 24 -2.82 -33.75 -23.42
C GLY A 24 -2.49 -32.27 -23.32
N ASN A 25 -3.25 -31.57 -22.48
CA ASN A 25 -3.07 -30.18 -22.02
C ASN A 25 -2.16 -29.32 -22.90
N THR A 26 -2.68 -28.78 -24.02
CA THR A 26 -1.96 -27.90 -24.97
C THR A 26 -1.14 -26.84 -24.24
N PHE A 27 -1.71 -26.24 -23.19
CA PHE A 27 -1.02 -25.29 -22.33
C PHE A 27 0.26 -25.84 -21.67
N ALA A 28 0.23 -27.08 -21.16
CA ALA A 28 1.42 -27.71 -20.59
C ALA A 28 2.51 -27.96 -21.64
N CYS A 29 2.13 -28.22 -22.90
CA CYS A 29 3.08 -28.31 -24.01
C CYS A 29 3.75 -26.95 -24.28
N LEU A 30 2.94 -25.87 -24.35
CA LEU A 30 3.44 -24.50 -24.51
C LEU A 30 4.39 -24.12 -23.37
N VAL A 31 4.04 -24.42 -22.12
CA VAL A 31 4.86 -24.14 -20.94
C VAL A 31 6.16 -24.93 -20.96
N ARG A 32 6.12 -26.23 -21.28
CA ARG A 32 7.35 -27.05 -21.41
C ARG A 32 8.27 -26.53 -22.49
N PHE A 33 7.72 -26.09 -23.63
CA PHE A 33 8.50 -25.50 -24.70
C PHE A 33 9.14 -24.18 -24.28
N ALA A 34 8.36 -23.29 -23.65
CA ALA A 34 8.87 -22.02 -23.11
C ALA A 34 9.99 -22.24 -22.08
N LEU A 35 9.82 -23.18 -21.15
CA LEU A 35 10.84 -23.55 -20.16
C LEU A 35 12.11 -24.11 -20.81
N ALA A 36 11.99 -24.96 -21.83
CA ALA A 36 13.14 -25.48 -22.56
C ALA A 36 13.90 -24.36 -23.26
N ASN A 37 13.18 -23.37 -23.80
CA ASN A 37 13.76 -22.21 -24.45
C ASN A 37 14.51 -21.29 -23.48
N ILE A 38 13.91 -20.99 -22.32
CA ILE A 38 14.52 -20.22 -21.24
C ILE A 38 15.83 -20.88 -20.77
N ARG A 39 15.85 -22.20 -20.62
CA ARG A 39 17.05 -22.95 -20.22
C ARG A 39 18.18 -22.89 -21.24
N ARG A 40 17.89 -22.65 -22.53
CA ARG A 40 18.92 -22.53 -23.57
C ARG A 40 19.62 -21.16 -23.55
N ARG A 41 18.97 -20.11 -23.04
CA ARG A 41 19.51 -18.74 -22.98
C ARG A 41 19.25 -18.11 -21.60
N PRO A 42 19.90 -18.62 -20.53
CA PRO A 42 19.61 -18.19 -19.16
C PRO A 42 19.98 -16.73 -18.90
N GLU A 43 21.05 -16.22 -19.51
CA GLU A 43 21.54 -14.85 -19.30
C GLU A 43 20.47 -13.81 -19.63
N ARG A 44 19.79 -13.99 -20.78
CA ARG A 44 18.74 -13.10 -21.23
C ARG A 44 17.51 -13.14 -20.33
N PHE A 45 17.12 -14.34 -19.91
CA PHE A 45 16.03 -14.52 -18.98
C PHE A 45 16.33 -13.80 -17.67
N ILE A 46 17.53 -14.00 -17.11
CA ILE A 46 17.97 -13.37 -15.86
C ILE A 46 17.96 -11.84 -15.98
N LEU A 47 18.55 -11.28 -17.04
CA LEU A 47 18.61 -9.83 -17.25
C LEU A 47 17.20 -9.21 -17.35
N SER A 48 16.29 -9.88 -18.07
CA SER A 48 14.89 -9.43 -18.22
C SER A 48 14.15 -9.48 -16.89
N VAL A 49 14.28 -10.61 -16.18
CA VAL A 49 13.67 -10.82 -14.87
C VAL A 49 14.18 -9.80 -13.87
N LEU A 50 15.50 -9.56 -13.79
CA LEU A 50 16.08 -8.59 -12.87
C LEU A 50 15.64 -7.15 -13.18
N GLY A 51 15.59 -6.74 -14.44
CA GLY A 51 15.14 -5.40 -14.82
C GLY A 51 13.67 -5.14 -14.46
N ILE A 52 12.79 -6.09 -14.77
CA ILE A 52 11.37 -6.00 -14.42
C ILE A 52 11.17 -6.10 -12.90
N ALA A 53 11.88 -7.04 -12.24
CA ALA A 53 11.79 -7.23 -10.80
C ALA A 53 12.26 -5.99 -10.04
N LEU A 54 13.30 -5.29 -10.52
CA LEU A 54 13.76 -4.04 -9.92
C LEU A 54 12.71 -2.94 -10.01
N ALA A 55 12.07 -2.76 -11.17
CA ALA A 55 10.97 -1.80 -11.33
C ALA A 55 9.81 -2.13 -10.37
N ILE A 56 9.39 -3.40 -10.35
CA ILE A 56 8.35 -3.89 -9.45
C ILE A 56 8.75 -3.67 -7.99
N ALA A 57 10.00 -3.93 -7.63
CA ALA A 57 10.49 -3.72 -6.27
C ALA A 57 10.44 -2.25 -5.88
N CYS A 58 10.91 -1.33 -6.73
CA CYS A 58 10.86 0.11 -6.47
C CYS A 58 9.43 0.62 -6.23
N VAL A 59 8.47 0.18 -7.04
CA VAL A 59 7.05 0.55 -6.86
C VAL A 59 6.47 -0.09 -5.60
N THR A 60 6.74 -1.38 -5.39
CA THR A 60 6.22 -2.11 -4.22
C THR A 60 6.76 -1.55 -2.92
N ILE A 61 8.05 -1.19 -2.84
CA ILE A 61 8.67 -0.57 -1.66
C ILE A 61 7.95 0.73 -1.32
N VAL A 62 7.87 1.67 -2.26
CA VAL A 62 7.26 2.98 -2.00
C VAL A 62 5.78 2.84 -1.69
N ARG A 63 5.07 1.93 -2.37
CA ARG A 63 3.65 1.71 -2.08
C ARG A 63 3.42 1.05 -0.73
N THR A 64 4.30 0.12 -0.32
CA THR A 64 4.27 -0.49 1.01
C THR A 64 4.49 0.59 2.07
N ILE A 65 5.53 1.43 1.93
CA ILE A 65 5.80 2.53 2.85
C ILE A 65 4.59 3.49 2.90
N SER A 66 4.07 3.92 1.75
CA SER A 66 2.91 4.83 1.66
C SER A 66 1.68 4.24 2.36
N SER A 67 1.41 2.96 2.15
CA SER A 67 0.30 2.26 2.79
C SER A 67 0.50 2.09 4.30
N SER A 68 1.72 1.81 4.75
CA SER A 68 2.02 1.72 6.19
C SER A 68 1.85 3.07 6.88
N PHE A 69 2.33 4.17 6.28
CA PHE A 69 2.11 5.52 6.80
C PHE A 69 0.62 5.88 6.84
N ALA A 70 -0.15 5.44 5.83
CA ALA A 70 -1.60 5.63 5.81
C ALA A 70 -2.29 4.87 6.97
N ILE A 71 -1.92 3.61 7.19
CA ILE A 71 -2.43 2.78 8.29
C ILE A 71 -2.06 3.42 9.63
N THR A 72 -0.78 3.77 9.82
CA THR A 72 -0.31 4.45 11.03
C THR A 72 -1.05 5.76 11.29
N GLY A 73 -1.30 6.57 10.25
CA GLY A 73 -2.09 7.79 10.40
C GLY A 73 -3.55 7.53 10.80
N ALA A 74 -4.18 6.50 10.23
CA ALA A 74 -5.54 6.09 10.59
C ALA A 74 -5.62 5.58 12.03
N ASP A 75 -4.68 4.72 12.42
CA ASP A 75 -4.62 4.13 13.76
C ASP A 75 -4.35 5.23 14.81
N ALA A 76 -3.42 6.14 14.52
CA ALA A 76 -3.09 7.23 15.44
C ALA A 76 -4.27 8.19 15.66
N VAL A 77 -5.05 8.47 14.61
CA VAL A 77 -6.28 9.27 14.75
C VAL A 77 -7.37 8.49 15.48
N THR A 78 -7.57 7.22 15.16
CA THR A 78 -8.58 6.37 15.83
C THR A 78 -8.30 6.25 17.32
N ASP A 79 -7.03 6.12 17.71
CA ASP A 79 -6.57 6.10 19.10
C ASP A 79 -6.81 7.41 19.87
N VAL A 80 -6.91 8.54 19.17
CA VAL A 80 -7.24 9.83 19.78
C VAL A 80 -8.74 10.08 19.80
N LEU A 81 -9.42 9.83 18.67
CA LEU A 81 -10.80 10.25 18.47
C LEU A 81 -11.82 9.28 19.07
N GLY A 82 -11.53 7.97 19.06
CA GLY A 82 -12.48 6.95 19.46
C GLY A 82 -13.81 7.09 18.70
N ASP A 83 -14.88 7.35 19.44
CA ASP A 83 -16.23 7.58 18.92
C ASP A 83 -16.65 9.06 18.94
N ALA A 84 -15.74 10.00 19.22
CA ALA A 84 -16.04 11.43 19.26
C ALA A 84 -16.54 11.94 17.91
N GLN A 85 -17.37 12.99 17.94
CA GLN A 85 -17.89 13.63 16.73
C GLN A 85 -17.16 14.92 16.37
N VAL A 86 -16.48 15.53 17.34
CA VAL A 86 -15.76 16.79 17.16
C VAL A 86 -14.41 16.71 17.87
N TRP A 87 -13.37 17.24 17.23
CA TRP A 87 -12.01 17.30 17.78
C TRP A 87 -11.49 18.74 17.75
N ALA A 88 -11.24 19.34 18.92
CA ALA A 88 -10.68 20.68 19.03
C ALA A 88 -9.20 20.62 19.39
N ILE A 89 -8.37 21.12 18.49
CA ILE A 89 -6.90 21.05 18.57
C ILE A 89 -6.29 22.43 18.86
N PRO A 90 -5.08 22.49 19.44
CA PRO A 90 -4.43 23.74 19.79
C PRO A 90 -4.00 24.54 18.55
N ALA A 91 -3.72 25.83 18.71
CA ALA A 91 -3.28 26.71 17.62
C ALA A 91 -1.95 26.27 16.99
N ALA A 92 -1.05 25.69 17.80
CA ALA A 92 0.20 25.09 17.34
C ALA A 92 -0.02 23.76 16.57
N GLY A 93 -1.23 23.19 16.64
CA GLY A 93 -1.59 21.96 15.97
C GLY A 93 -1.24 20.68 16.72
N VAL A 94 -1.39 19.57 16.01
CA VAL A 94 -1.09 18.22 16.47
C VAL A 94 -0.16 17.59 15.44
N GLN A 95 0.82 16.83 15.93
CA GLN A 95 1.81 16.20 15.08
C GLN A 95 1.94 14.73 15.45
N TYR A 96 2.11 13.89 14.43
CA TYR A 96 2.54 12.52 14.65
C TYR A 96 4.04 12.50 14.93
N ASP A 97 4.41 12.03 16.10
CA ASP A 97 5.79 11.84 16.52
C ASP A 97 6.20 10.38 16.27
N ALA A 98 7.26 10.19 15.48
CA ALA A 98 7.71 8.87 15.06
C ALA A 98 8.46 8.09 16.14
N ASP A 99 9.05 8.77 17.12
CA ASP A 99 9.83 8.13 18.19
C ASP A 99 8.89 7.52 19.24
N VAL A 100 7.80 8.22 19.54
CA VAL A 100 6.74 7.73 20.44
C VAL A 100 5.56 7.07 19.73
N GLN A 101 5.56 7.07 18.39
CA GLN A 101 4.56 6.43 17.54
C GLN A 101 3.10 6.84 17.85
N ALA A 102 2.88 8.12 18.15
CA ALA A 102 1.58 8.64 18.56
C ALA A 102 1.37 10.09 18.09
N LEU A 103 0.11 10.53 18.07
CA LEU A 103 -0.20 11.96 17.94
C LEU A 103 0.08 12.67 19.26
N VAL A 104 0.77 13.80 19.14
CA VAL A 104 1.16 14.67 20.26
C VAL A 104 0.68 16.09 19.99
N ALA A 105 0.19 16.76 21.04
CA ALA A 105 -0.23 18.16 20.96
C ALA A 105 0.99 19.08 20.92
N GLU A 106 1.03 20.04 19.99
CA GLU A 106 2.13 21.01 19.88
C GLU A 106 1.94 22.28 20.73
N GLY A 107 0.78 22.43 21.37
CA GLY A 107 0.47 23.60 22.17
C GLY A 107 -0.65 23.36 23.18
N ALA A 108 -0.91 24.39 23.98
CA ALA A 108 -1.93 24.35 25.02
C ALA A 108 -3.32 24.09 24.43
N ALA A 109 -4.08 23.20 25.08
CA ALA A 109 -5.45 22.89 24.67
C ALA A 109 -6.27 24.17 24.51
N PRO A 110 -7.08 24.30 23.43
CA PRO A 110 -7.84 25.51 23.17
C PRO A 110 -8.88 25.74 24.28
N ALA A 111 -9.18 27.01 24.56
CA ALA A 111 -10.30 27.34 25.43
C ALA A 111 -11.62 27.02 24.71
N VAL A 112 -12.43 26.15 25.30
CA VAL A 112 -13.71 25.69 24.71
C VAL A 112 -14.89 26.01 25.61
N VAL A 113 -16.05 26.20 24.99
CA VAL A 113 -17.35 26.33 25.66
C VAL A 113 -18.20 25.14 25.23
N VAL A 114 -18.52 24.27 26.19
CA VAL A 114 -19.30 23.05 25.92
C VAL A 114 -20.78 23.43 25.86
N PRO A 115 -21.47 23.25 24.72
CA PRO A 115 -22.90 23.55 24.64
C PRO A 115 -23.75 22.62 25.52
N ASP A 116 -24.97 23.05 25.84
CA ASP A 116 -25.87 22.27 26.71
C ASP A 116 -26.15 20.87 26.12
N GLY A 117 -25.95 19.85 26.96
CA GLY A 117 -26.16 18.44 26.60
C GLY A 117 -25.00 17.79 25.85
N TRP A 118 -23.93 18.52 25.54
CA TRP A 118 -22.71 17.97 24.96
C TRP A 118 -21.75 17.49 26.05
N ARG A 119 -20.91 16.51 25.72
CA ARG A 119 -19.79 16.08 26.56
C ARG A 119 -18.49 16.48 25.89
N ALA A 120 -17.55 17.04 26.64
CA ALA A 120 -16.19 17.27 26.17
C ALA A 120 -15.21 16.71 27.19
N GLU A 121 -14.14 16.10 26.69
CA GLU A 121 -13.07 15.52 27.50
C GLU A 121 -11.76 16.16 27.08
N ARG A 122 -11.04 16.73 28.05
CA ARG A 122 -9.71 17.29 27.82
C ARG A 122 -8.71 16.16 27.94
N THR A 123 -7.92 15.94 26.89
CA THR A 123 -6.77 15.05 26.95
C THR A 123 -5.50 15.90 26.95
N LEU A 124 -4.77 15.89 28.05
CA LEU A 124 -3.39 16.40 28.06
C LEU A 124 -2.53 15.45 27.25
N SER A 125 -1.59 15.98 26.46
CA SER A 125 -0.76 15.19 25.56
C SER A 125 0.63 15.79 25.42
N GLY A 126 1.64 14.93 25.56
CA GLY A 126 3.03 15.27 25.34
C GLY A 126 3.91 14.02 25.27
N VAL A 127 5.21 14.23 25.37
CA VAL A 127 6.21 13.17 25.44
C VAL A 127 6.88 13.21 26.79
N THR A 128 7.14 12.04 27.37
CA THR A 128 7.98 11.89 28.57
C THR A 128 8.95 10.73 28.38
N ASP A 129 9.98 10.69 29.22
CA ASP A 129 10.84 9.52 29.36
C ASP A 129 10.28 8.59 30.45
N ILE A 130 10.26 7.29 30.16
CA ILE A 130 10.07 6.23 31.16
C ILE A 130 11.21 5.22 30.97
N ALA A 131 12.06 5.09 31.99
CA ALA A 131 13.18 4.15 32.01
C ALA A 131 14.18 4.31 30.85
N GLY A 132 14.35 5.52 30.32
CA GLY A 132 15.25 5.82 29.19
C GLY A 132 14.59 5.72 27.81
N ASP A 133 13.31 5.35 27.75
CA ASP A 133 12.53 5.27 26.53
C ASP A 133 11.55 6.44 26.44
N ALA A 134 11.55 7.12 25.29
CA ALA A 134 10.55 8.16 24.99
C ALA A 134 9.18 7.52 24.76
N VAL A 135 8.16 8.02 25.46
CA VAL A 135 6.78 7.54 25.38
C VAL A 135 5.79 8.68 25.23
N SER A 136 4.67 8.40 24.56
CA SER A 136 3.54 9.33 24.53
C SER A 136 2.85 9.29 25.87
N LEU A 137 2.77 10.44 26.55
CA LEU A 137 2.04 10.58 27.80
C LEU A 137 0.72 11.29 27.54
N ARG A 138 -0.37 10.70 28.05
CA ARG A 138 -1.71 11.29 28.03
C ARG A 138 -2.27 11.46 29.43
N GLY A 139 -3.03 12.53 29.63
CA GLY A 139 -3.68 12.84 30.90
C GLY A 139 -5.17 13.01 30.76
N VAL A 140 -5.94 12.25 31.55
CA VAL A 140 -7.40 12.39 31.69
C VAL A 140 -7.81 12.23 33.16
N ASP A 141 -9.00 12.72 33.51
CA ASP A 141 -9.45 12.80 34.91
C ASP A 141 -9.92 11.45 35.46
N GLU A 142 -10.25 10.51 34.57
CA GLU A 142 -10.73 9.17 34.87
C GLU A 142 -9.63 8.26 35.43
N ILE A 143 -8.35 8.61 35.23
CA ILE A 143 -7.22 7.81 35.72
C ILE A 143 -6.92 8.17 37.18
N PRO A 144 -6.96 7.21 38.12
CA PRO A 144 -6.59 7.46 39.51
C PRO A 144 -5.13 7.93 39.64
N SER A 145 -4.86 8.84 40.57
CA SER A 145 -3.53 9.45 40.75
C SER A 145 -2.40 8.47 41.10
N GLY A 146 -2.72 7.26 41.55
CA GLY A 146 -1.75 6.20 41.86
C GLY A 146 -1.57 5.16 40.76
N GLN A 147 -2.18 5.35 39.59
CA GLN A 147 -2.15 4.39 38.48
C GLN A 147 -1.61 5.01 37.20
N ALA A 148 -0.95 4.19 36.40
CA ALA A 148 -0.62 4.48 35.01
C ALA A 148 -1.17 3.36 34.14
N ARG A 149 -2.00 3.72 33.13
CA ARG A 149 -2.51 2.75 32.17
C ARG A 149 -1.64 2.73 30.93
N PHE A 150 -1.15 1.57 30.55
CA PHE A 150 -0.27 1.38 29.40
C PHE A 150 -1.05 0.69 28.28
N GLY A 151 -1.01 1.26 27.08
CA GLY A 151 -1.41 0.54 25.89
C GLY A 151 -0.54 -0.72 25.71
N SER A 152 -1.12 -1.79 25.17
CA SER A 152 -0.44 -3.08 25.05
C SER A 152 0.91 -3.02 24.31
N ALA A 153 1.04 -2.16 23.30
CA ALA A 153 2.25 -2.08 22.49
C ALA A 153 3.39 -1.34 23.22
N VAL A 154 3.07 -0.25 23.94
CA VAL A 154 4.09 0.43 24.78
C VAL A 154 4.46 -0.43 26.00
N ALA A 155 3.52 -1.18 26.57
CA ALA A 155 3.80 -2.11 27.65
C ALA A 155 4.79 -3.21 27.22
N GLU A 156 4.56 -3.83 26.05
CA GLU A 156 5.47 -4.82 25.49
C GLU A 156 6.85 -4.23 25.21
N ARG A 157 6.91 -3.02 24.64
CA ARG A 157 8.16 -2.31 24.32
C ARG A 157 8.99 -2.02 25.58
N LEU A 158 8.33 -1.63 26.67
CA LEU A 158 8.99 -1.31 27.96
C LEU A 158 9.18 -2.55 28.85
N GLY A 159 8.62 -3.70 28.49
CA GLY A 159 8.61 -4.89 29.34
C GLY A 159 7.78 -4.73 30.62
N VAL A 160 6.75 -3.90 30.61
CA VAL A 160 5.88 -3.61 31.76
C VAL A 160 4.66 -4.53 31.76
N SER A 161 4.35 -5.10 32.92
CA SER A 161 3.17 -5.93 33.16
C SER A 161 2.19 -5.25 34.12
N SER A 162 0.91 -5.64 34.04
CA SER A 162 -0.10 -5.19 35.00
C SER A 162 0.29 -5.57 36.43
N GLY A 163 0.28 -4.60 37.34
CA GLY A 163 0.69 -4.75 38.74
C GLY A 163 2.11 -4.27 39.03
N ASP A 164 2.93 -4.02 38.00
CA ASP A 164 4.28 -3.50 38.20
C ASP A 164 4.25 -2.07 38.77
N THR A 165 5.34 -1.69 39.43
CA THR A 165 5.54 -0.30 39.87
C THR A 165 6.43 0.41 38.87
N VAL A 166 5.91 1.47 38.25
CA VAL A 166 6.62 2.27 37.24
C VAL A 166 6.73 3.71 37.71
N THR A 167 7.88 4.33 37.50
CA THR A 167 8.10 5.74 37.83
C THR A 167 7.78 6.62 36.62
N VAL A 168 6.80 7.52 36.76
CA VAL A 168 6.41 8.49 35.72
C VAL A 168 6.45 9.89 36.32
N GLY A 169 7.22 10.81 35.74
CA GLY A 169 7.39 12.17 36.27
C GLY A 169 7.89 12.21 37.73
N GLY A 170 8.68 11.22 38.14
CA GLY A 170 9.17 11.09 39.51
C GLY A 170 8.19 10.49 40.52
N GLN A 171 6.98 10.10 40.11
CA GLN A 171 6.00 9.43 40.97
C GLN A 171 5.94 7.93 40.67
N ASN A 172 5.85 7.10 41.72
CA ASN A 172 5.68 5.65 41.58
C ASN A 172 4.20 5.33 41.43
N LEU A 173 3.84 4.69 40.32
CA LEU A 173 2.48 4.35 39.95
C LEU A 173 2.35 2.84 39.75
N THR A 174 1.17 2.29 40.04
CA THR A 174 0.85 0.92 39.67
C THR A 174 0.47 0.87 38.19
N ALA A 175 1.20 0.08 37.42
CA ALA A 175 0.93 -0.15 36.02
C ALA A 175 -0.34 -1.01 35.85
N ALA A 176 -1.22 -0.58 34.97
CA ALA A 176 -2.30 -1.39 34.44
C ALA A 176 -2.14 -1.44 32.92
N VAL A 177 -2.08 -2.64 32.34
CA VAL A 177 -2.05 -2.80 30.89
C VAL A 177 -3.49 -3.00 30.43
N ASP A 178 -4.14 -1.89 30.06
CA ASP A 178 -5.46 -1.90 29.44
C ASP A 178 -5.46 -0.94 28.24
N GLY A 179 -6.11 -1.38 27.15
CA GLY A 179 -6.13 -0.64 25.89
C GLY A 179 -5.05 -1.03 24.88
N SER A 180 -5.27 -0.56 23.66
CA SER A 180 -4.34 -0.68 22.53
C SER A 180 -3.47 0.57 22.41
N GLY A 181 -2.41 0.49 21.60
CA GLY A 181 -1.65 1.67 21.20
C GLY A 181 -0.36 1.91 21.98
N GLN A 182 0.22 3.09 21.75
CA GLN A 182 1.59 3.47 22.15
C GLN A 182 1.62 4.52 23.29
N SER A 183 0.46 4.82 23.87
CA SER A 183 0.29 5.87 24.87
C SER A 183 0.26 5.31 26.29
N VAL A 184 0.83 6.07 27.22
CA VAL A 184 0.72 5.87 28.67
C VAL A 184 -0.22 6.92 29.23
N TRP A 185 -1.29 6.49 29.90
CA TRP A 185 -2.32 7.35 30.46
C TRP A 185 -2.14 7.49 31.97
N VAL A 186 -2.14 8.72 32.45
CA VAL A 186 -2.04 9.07 33.88
C VAL A 186 -3.13 10.06 34.26
N SER A 187 -3.27 10.34 35.56
CA SER A 187 -4.18 11.41 36.00
C SER A 187 -3.81 12.76 35.38
N SER A 188 -4.80 13.58 35.03
CA SER A 188 -4.58 14.95 34.52
C SER A 188 -3.66 15.77 35.43
N ALA A 189 -3.76 15.58 36.76
CA ALA A 189 -2.91 16.26 37.72
C ALA A 189 -1.42 15.95 37.48
N LEU A 190 -1.06 14.67 37.32
CA LEU A 190 0.32 14.28 37.02
C LEU A 190 0.72 14.66 35.59
N ALA A 191 -0.14 14.47 34.59
CA ALA A 191 0.18 14.87 33.23
C ALA A 191 0.49 16.37 33.15
N SER A 192 -0.28 17.21 33.85
CA SER A 192 -0.06 18.67 33.85
C SER A 192 1.30 19.10 34.40
N THR A 193 1.91 18.32 35.31
CA THR A 193 3.26 18.63 35.83
C THR A 193 4.36 18.24 34.85
N ILE A 194 4.09 17.30 33.95
CA ILE A 194 5.06 16.76 32.99
C ILE A 194 4.97 17.49 31.64
N VAL A 195 3.77 17.58 31.07
CA VAL A 195 3.52 18.10 29.72
C VAL A 195 2.87 19.48 29.70
N GLY A 196 2.58 20.05 30.87
CA GLY A 196 1.93 21.35 31.01
C GLY A 196 0.49 21.33 30.52
N ASP A 197 0.09 22.41 29.84
CA ASP A 197 -1.27 22.55 29.31
C ASP A 197 -1.48 21.95 27.91
N ARG A 198 -0.44 21.32 27.34
CA ARG A 198 -0.47 20.75 26.00
C ARG A 198 -1.56 19.67 25.91
N GLY A 199 -2.44 19.77 24.92
CA GLY A 199 -3.55 18.84 24.78
C GLY A 199 -4.57 19.26 23.75
N TRP A 200 -5.68 18.54 23.71
CA TRP A 200 -6.83 18.77 22.84
C TRP A 200 -8.12 18.40 23.57
N TYR A 201 -9.26 18.64 22.91
CA TYR A 201 -10.56 18.15 23.36
C TYR A 201 -11.18 17.21 22.34
N THR A 202 -11.66 16.07 22.81
CA THR A 202 -12.63 15.24 22.10
C THR A 202 -14.02 15.53 22.63
N VAL A 203 -14.99 15.57 21.72
CA VAL A 203 -16.32 16.11 22.01
C VAL A 203 -17.40 15.21 21.42
N TRP A 204 -18.41 14.91 22.24
CA TRP A 204 -19.56 14.10 21.89
C TRP A 204 -20.84 14.93 21.89
N ALA A 205 -21.58 14.80 20.81
CA ALA A 205 -22.89 15.41 20.65
C ALA A 205 -23.93 14.71 21.56
N PRO A 206 -25.07 15.37 21.84
CA PRO A 206 -26.17 14.75 22.58
C PRO A 206 -26.70 13.50 21.88
N ALA A 207 -27.22 12.56 22.68
CA ALA A 207 -27.78 11.32 22.16
C ALA A 207 -28.84 11.57 21.06
N GLY A 208 -28.71 10.88 19.92
CA GLY A 208 -29.57 11.03 18.75
C GLY A 208 -29.18 12.17 17.79
N GLN A 209 -28.16 12.97 18.12
CA GLN A 209 -27.63 14.05 17.28
C GLN A 209 -26.23 13.76 16.73
N GLU A 210 -25.67 12.59 16.99
CA GLU A 210 -24.29 12.20 16.66
C GLU A 210 -24.01 12.21 15.15
N LYS A 211 -25.06 12.17 14.32
CA LYS A 211 -24.95 12.15 12.85
C LYS A 211 -25.23 13.49 12.18
N ARG A 212 -25.43 14.56 12.97
CA ARG A 212 -25.58 15.91 12.43
C ARG A 212 -24.28 16.33 11.73
N ARG A 213 -24.42 17.06 10.62
CA ARG A 213 -23.29 17.50 9.78
C ARG A 213 -22.80 18.90 10.09
N ASP A 214 -23.37 19.54 11.11
CA ASP A 214 -23.07 20.89 11.56
C ASP A 214 -22.52 20.91 13.00
N LEU A 215 -22.02 19.76 13.49
CA LEU A 215 -21.56 19.61 14.86
C LEU A 215 -20.30 20.45 15.11
N GLY A 216 -19.33 20.40 14.21
CA GLY A 216 -18.11 21.21 14.32
C GLY A 216 -18.41 22.71 14.22
N ALA A 217 -19.33 23.11 13.35
CA ALA A 217 -19.76 24.51 13.24
C ALA A 217 -20.47 24.99 14.51
N THR A 218 -21.35 24.17 15.09
CA THR A 218 -22.06 24.47 16.34
C THR A 218 -21.09 24.63 17.50
N PHE A 219 -20.18 23.67 17.66
CA PHE A 219 -19.17 23.69 18.73
C PHE A 219 -18.15 24.83 18.55
N GLY A 220 -17.70 25.05 17.31
CA GLY A 220 -16.80 26.15 16.96
C GLY A 220 -17.40 27.52 17.23
N ALA A 221 -18.68 27.74 16.89
CA ALA A 221 -19.38 28.98 17.19
C ALA A 221 -19.53 29.22 18.71
N ALA A 222 -19.80 28.18 19.50
CA ALA A 222 -19.87 28.30 20.96
C ALA A 222 -18.51 28.64 21.58
N SER A 223 -17.43 28.05 21.04
CA SER A 223 -16.06 28.19 21.55
C SER A 223 -15.26 29.34 20.95
N ASP A 224 -15.82 30.07 19.98
CA ASP A 224 -15.10 31.06 19.16
C ASP A 224 -13.85 30.47 18.48
N LEU A 225 -14.02 29.30 17.85
CA LEU A 225 -12.99 28.58 17.12
C LEU A 225 -13.42 28.36 15.66
N PRO A 226 -12.50 28.50 14.68
CA PRO A 226 -12.79 28.10 13.31
C PRO A 226 -13.06 26.60 13.25
N ALA A 227 -14.00 26.20 12.40
CA ALA A 227 -14.39 24.80 12.22
C ALA A 227 -14.23 24.38 10.75
N THR A 228 -13.75 23.15 10.55
CA THR A 228 -13.57 22.56 9.22
C THR A 228 -13.79 21.05 9.30
N TYR A 229 -14.19 20.43 8.20
CA TYR A 229 -14.18 18.96 8.06
C TYR A 229 -12.94 18.48 7.27
N ASP A 230 -12.16 19.41 6.70
CA ASP A 230 -11.01 19.11 5.85
C ASP A 230 -9.75 18.96 6.72
N PRO A 231 -9.19 17.74 6.85
CA PRO A 231 -8.01 17.50 7.67
C PRO A 231 -6.72 18.12 7.10
N SER A 232 -6.75 18.66 5.87
CA SER A 232 -5.59 19.35 5.27
C SER A 232 -5.45 20.80 5.76
N VAL A 233 -6.50 21.37 6.36
CA VAL A 233 -6.48 22.71 6.93
C VAL A 233 -5.73 22.68 8.26
N VAL A 234 -4.62 23.41 8.34
CA VAL A 234 -3.81 23.54 9.57
C VAL A 234 -4.30 24.76 10.37
N PRO A 235 -4.34 24.71 11.71
CA PRO A 235 -4.66 25.88 12.53
C PRO A 235 -3.70 27.05 12.24
N ASP A 236 -4.22 28.27 12.40
CA ASP A 236 -3.39 29.46 12.43
C ASP A 236 -2.54 29.46 13.72
N PRO A 237 -1.19 29.47 13.64
CA PRO A 237 -0.32 29.50 14.82
C PRO A 237 -0.54 30.74 15.71
N ALA A 238 -1.04 31.84 15.15
CA ALA A 238 -1.41 33.05 15.90
C ALA A 238 -2.87 33.04 16.39
N GLY A 239 -3.63 32.00 16.02
CA GLY A 239 -5.04 31.84 16.36
C GLY A 239 -5.27 31.20 17.73
N ARG A 240 -6.51 30.76 17.95
CA ARG A 240 -6.97 30.16 19.22
C ARG A 240 -7.03 28.62 19.18
N GLY A 241 -6.86 28.02 18.01
CA GLY A 241 -7.06 26.59 17.76
C GLY A 241 -7.91 26.35 16.52
N LEU A 242 -8.25 25.09 16.28
CA LEU A 242 -9.09 24.66 15.16
C LEU A 242 -9.99 23.51 15.62
N VAL A 243 -11.22 23.48 15.12
CA VAL A 243 -12.18 22.41 15.34
C VAL A 243 -12.32 21.58 14.08
N TYR A 244 -12.09 20.27 14.19
CA TYR A 244 -12.44 19.31 13.16
C TYR A 244 -13.82 18.72 13.42
N ASP A 245 -14.69 18.79 12.41
CA ASP A 245 -15.94 18.03 12.35
C ASP A 245 -15.65 16.64 11.79
N LEU A 246 -15.85 15.60 12.61
CA LEU A 246 -15.52 14.22 12.27
C LEU A 246 -16.66 13.50 11.53
N VAL A 247 -17.85 14.10 11.57
CA VAL A 247 -19.09 13.56 11.00
C VAL A 247 -19.49 14.31 9.73
N GLY A 248 -19.26 15.64 9.75
CA GLY A 248 -19.50 16.56 8.66
C GLY A 248 -18.63 16.26 7.43
N GLY A 249 -19.12 16.74 6.27
CA GLY A 249 -18.46 16.56 4.98
C GLY A 249 -19.43 16.31 3.84
N SER A 250 -19.01 16.61 2.61
CA SER A 250 -19.79 16.38 1.39
C SER A 250 -19.41 15.08 0.66
N GLY A 251 -18.32 14.43 1.07
CA GLY A 251 -17.76 13.26 0.40
C GLY A 251 -18.22 11.90 0.96
N PRO A 252 -17.91 10.79 0.26
CA PRO A 252 -18.21 9.43 0.70
C PRO A 252 -17.22 8.87 1.73
N LEU A 253 -16.10 9.57 1.97
CA LEU A 253 -15.01 9.14 2.86
C LEU A 253 -15.21 9.70 4.28
N THR A 254 -14.85 8.92 5.29
CA THR A 254 -14.84 9.39 6.69
C THR A 254 -13.65 10.31 6.96
N PHE A 255 -13.67 11.03 8.09
CA PHE A 255 -12.56 11.90 8.48
C PHE A 255 -11.23 11.13 8.60
N GLU A 256 -11.24 9.94 9.21
CA GLU A 256 -10.07 9.08 9.39
C GLU A 256 -9.49 8.65 8.04
N GLN A 257 -10.35 8.36 7.07
CA GLN A 257 -9.93 8.00 5.71
C GLN A 257 -9.28 9.20 4.99
N ASN A 258 -9.86 10.39 5.12
CA ASN A 258 -9.27 11.62 4.55
C ASN A 258 -7.94 11.96 5.23
N TYR A 259 -7.85 11.83 6.55
CA TYR A 259 -6.63 12.09 7.31
C TYR A 259 -5.52 11.07 6.97
N SER A 260 -5.86 9.78 6.90
CA SER A 260 -4.97 8.71 6.44
C SER A 260 -4.43 8.96 5.04
N ALA A 261 -5.26 9.49 4.14
CA ALA A 261 -4.85 9.84 2.78
C ALA A 261 -3.74 10.91 2.77
N LEU A 262 -3.77 11.89 3.69
CA LEU A 262 -2.73 12.92 3.81
C LEU A 262 -1.37 12.31 4.18
N PHE A 263 -1.34 11.30 5.05
CA PHE A 263 -0.12 10.58 5.40
C PHE A 263 0.42 9.80 4.20
N SER A 264 -0.45 9.10 3.46
CA SER A 264 -0.06 8.37 2.25
C SER A 264 0.46 9.31 1.14
N GLY A 265 -0.14 10.50 1.04
CA GLY A 265 0.16 11.52 0.04
C GLY A 265 1.57 12.08 0.24
N LYS A 266 1.96 12.39 1.48
CA LYS A 266 3.32 12.86 1.82
C LYS A 266 4.41 11.92 1.31
N VAL A 267 4.21 10.59 1.42
CA VAL A 267 5.18 9.61 0.91
C VAL A 267 5.20 9.59 -0.63
N THR A 268 4.04 9.60 -1.27
CA THR A 268 3.95 9.51 -2.75
C THR A 268 4.49 10.76 -3.43
N SER A 269 4.30 11.95 -2.84
CA SER A 269 4.84 13.20 -3.36
C SER A 269 6.29 13.48 -2.92
N SER A 270 6.89 12.61 -2.11
CA SER A 270 8.27 12.78 -1.64
C SER A 270 9.31 12.41 -2.69
N THR A 271 10.58 12.69 -2.39
CA THR A 271 11.74 12.21 -3.17
C THR A 271 11.73 10.70 -3.37
N LEU A 272 11.23 9.91 -2.40
CA LEU A 272 11.09 8.47 -2.55
C LEU A 272 10.08 8.12 -3.65
N GLY A 273 8.95 8.84 -3.70
CA GLY A 273 7.95 8.71 -4.75
C GLY A 273 8.54 8.99 -6.14
N LEU A 274 9.33 10.07 -6.27
CA LEU A 274 10.01 10.39 -7.52
C LEU A 274 11.01 9.30 -7.94
N ILE A 275 11.82 8.79 -7.01
CA ILE A 275 12.75 7.69 -7.27
C ILE A 275 12.00 6.44 -7.74
N SER A 276 10.85 6.14 -7.15
CA SER A 276 10.00 5.02 -7.57
C SER A 276 9.49 5.17 -9.00
N ILE A 277 9.02 6.36 -9.37
CA ILE A 277 8.57 6.67 -10.74
C ILE A 277 9.72 6.49 -11.74
N ILE A 278 10.90 7.02 -11.42
CA ILE A 278 12.09 6.86 -12.27
C ILE A 278 12.47 5.39 -12.39
N GLY A 279 12.46 4.64 -11.29
CA GLY A 279 12.75 3.21 -11.27
C GLY A 279 11.75 2.40 -12.11
N LEU A 280 10.46 2.75 -12.06
CA LEU A 280 9.42 2.14 -12.89
C LEU A 280 9.68 2.38 -14.38
N VAL A 281 9.95 3.64 -14.77
CA VAL A 281 10.25 3.99 -16.16
C VAL A 281 11.49 3.25 -16.64
N LEU A 282 12.56 3.24 -15.84
CA LEU A 282 13.80 2.56 -16.21
C LEU A 282 13.60 1.05 -16.37
N GLY A 283 12.92 0.39 -15.43
CA GLY A 283 12.66 -1.04 -15.54
C GLY A 283 11.73 -1.40 -16.68
N PHE A 284 10.75 -0.54 -17.02
CA PHE A 284 9.95 -0.70 -18.23
C PHE A 284 10.79 -0.61 -19.51
N VAL A 285 11.70 0.37 -19.59
CA VAL A 285 12.60 0.53 -20.75
C VAL A 285 13.54 -0.68 -20.88
N ILE A 286 14.09 -1.18 -19.77
CA ILE A 286 14.95 -2.38 -19.75
C ILE A 286 14.17 -3.60 -20.24
N ALA A 287 12.94 -3.80 -19.73
CA ALA A 287 12.07 -4.88 -20.15
C ALA A 287 11.78 -4.84 -21.65
N LEU A 288 11.34 -3.68 -22.16
CA LEU A 288 11.00 -3.50 -23.56
C LEU A 288 12.22 -3.71 -24.47
N SER A 289 13.37 -3.18 -24.08
CA SER A 289 14.62 -3.33 -24.84
C SER A 289 15.04 -4.80 -24.92
N SER A 290 14.94 -5.54 -23.81
CA SER A 290 15.24 -6.97 -23.79
C SER A 290 14.27 -7.79 -24.65
N PHE A 291 12.97 -7.48 -24.60
CA PHE A 291 11.95 -8.14 -25.42
C PHE A 291 12.14 -7.85 -26.91
N LEU A 292 12.41 -6.60 -27.29
CA LEU A 292 12.68 -6.23 -28.68
C LEU A 292 13.91 -6.95 -29.22
N ALA A 293 14.99 -7.02 -28.44
CA ALA A 293 16.15 -7.82 -28.80
C ALA A 293 15.79 -9.31 -28.99
N ALA A 294 14.76 -9.82 -28.28
CA ALA A 294 14.40 -11.24 -28.31
C ALA A 294 13.69 -11.62 -29.58
N VAL A 295 12.79 -10.73 -29.97
CA VAL A 295 12.07 -10.80 -31.22
C VAL A 295 13.06 -10.65 -32.38
N ALA A 296 14.04 -9.74 -32.27
CA ALA A 296 15.06 -9.54 -33.31
C ALA A 296 15.97 -10.76 -33.51
N GLU A 297 16.49 -11.36 -32.43
CA GLU A 297 17.36 -12.55 -32.50
C GLU A 297 16.67 -13.76 -33.14
N ARG A 298 15.33 -13.86 -33.02
CA ARG A 298 14.53 -14.97 -33.53
C ARG A 298 13.74 -14.62 -34.80
N LYS A 299 13.98 -13.45 -35.39
CA LYS A 299 13.26 -12.96 -36.59
C LYS A 299 13.18 -13.99 -37.72
N ARG A 300 14.29 -14.67 -37.99
CA ARG A 300 14.38 -15.72 -39.01
C ARG A 300 13.57 -16.96 -38.67
N GLU A 301 13.52 -17.36 -37.39
CA GLU A 301 12.71 -18.48 -36.92
C GLU A 301 11.21 -18.19 -37.11
N PHE A 302 10.79 -16.96 -36.77
CA PHE A 302 9.42 -16.49 -37.02
C PHE A 302 9.07 -16.50 -38.52
N GLY A 303 10.00 -16.09 -39.39
CA GLY A 303 9.82 -16.12 -40.84
C GLY A 303 9.61 -17.53 -41.41
N ILE A 304 10.35 -18.53 -40.90
CA ILE A 304 10.19 -19.93 -41.31
C ILE A 304 8.85 -20.52 -40.84
N MET A 305 8.46 -20.24 -39.59
CA MET A 305 7.17 -20.76 -39.09
C MET A 305 5.98 -20.09 -39.76
N SER A 306 6.08 -18.80 -40.07
CA SER A 306 5.03 -18.06 -40.78
C SER A 306 4.85 -18.56 -42.21
N SER A 307 5.91 -19.02 -42.89
CA SER A 307 5.79 -19.57 -44.26
C SER A 307 5.16 -20.97 -44.30
N ILE A 308 5.16 -21.69 -43.18
CA ILE A 308 4.51 -23.01 -43.01
C ILE A 308 3.07 -22.86 -42.47
N GLY A 309 2.64 -21.63 -42.15
CA GLY A 309 1.29 -21.33 -41.66
C GLY A 309 1.12 -21.43 -40.14
N LEU A 310 2.21 -21.46 -39.37
CA LEU A 310 2.21 -21.59 -37.90
C LEU A 310 2.37 -20.25 -37.18
N ALA A 311 1.91 -19.15 -37.77
CA ALA A 311 2.13 -17.80 -37.22
C ALA A 311 1.44 -17.59 -35.86
N ASP A 312 0.25 -18.16 -35.68
CA ASP A 312 -0.55 -18.02 -34.45
C ASP A 312 0.05 -18.85 -33.31
N GLU A 313 0.50 -20.07 -33.57
CA GLU A 313 1.17 -20.93 -32.59
C GLU A 313 2.41 -20.25 -32.01
N VAL A 314 3.14 -19.54 -32.86
CA VAL A 314 4.35 -18.85 -32.48
C VAL A 314 4.08 -17.62 -31.61
N LEU A 315 2.99 -16.90 -31.88
CA LEU A 315 2.50 -15.87 -30.98
C LEU A 315 2.21 -16.45 -29.58
N TYR A 316 1.54 -17.61 -29.50
CA TYR A 316 1.24 -18.26 -28.22
C TYR A 316 2.50 -18.73 -27.49
N PHE A 317 3.49 -19.30 -28.17
CA PHE A 317 4.76 -19.69 -27.55
C PHE A 317 5.48 -18.49 -26.93
N PHE A 318 5.54 -17.37 -27.66
CA PHE A 318 6.18 -16.15 -27.17
C PHE A 318 5.39 -15.52 -26.01
N LEU A 319 4.05 -15.53 -26.09
CA LEU A 319 3.20 -14.98 -25.04
C LEU A 319 3.35 -15.76 -23.74
N VAL A 320 3.43 -17.09 -23.82
CA VAL A 320 3.69 -17.95 -22.64
C VAL A 320 5.10 -17.73 -22.09
N GLU A 321 6.14 -17.64 -22.93
CA GLU A 321 7.51 -17.33 -22.50
C GLU A 321 7.57 -15.98 -21.76
N SER A 322 6.96 -14.96 -22.35
CA SER A 322 6.87 -13.61 -21.76
C SER A 322 6.06 -13.62 -20.47
N GLY A 323 4.94 -14.34 -20.43
CA GLY A 323 4.11 -14.50 -19.24
C GLY A 323 4.89 -15.11 -18.07
N ILE A 324 5.71 -16.14 -18.33
CA ILE A 324 6.60 -16.73 -17.32
C ILE A 324 7.60 -15.70 -16.82
N VAL A 325 8.22 -14.91 -17.71
CA VAL A 325 9.16 -13.84 -17.31
C VAL A 325 8.47 -12.82 -16.40
N PHE A 326 7.28 -12.34 -16.76
CA PHE A 326 6.55 -11.36 -15.95
C PHE A 326 6.13 -11.93 -14.58
N VAL A 327 5.64 -13.16 -14.53
CA VAL A 327 5.25 -13.80 -13.26
C VAL A 327 6.47 -13.99 -12.35
N VAL A 328 7.59 -14.50 -12.89
CA VAL A 328 8.81 -14.68 -12.10
C VAL A 328 9.36 -13.34 -11.63
N ALA A 329 9.41 -12.34 -12.51
CA ALA A 329 9.87 -11.00 -12.14
C ALA A 329 8.96 -10.34 -11.09
N TYR A 330 7.65 -10.53 -11.17
CA TYR A 330 6.71 -10.07 -10.15
C TYR A 330 6.98 -10.71 -8.80
N LEU A 331 7.11 -12.04 -8.75
CA LEU A 331 7.39 -12.74 -7.50
C LEU A 331 8.72 -12.30 -6.90
N VAL A 332 9.79 -12.24 -7.71
CA VAL A 332 11.11 -11.80 -7.25
C VAL A 332 11.07 -10.34 -6.77
N GLY A 333 10.44 -9.46 -7.53
CA GLY A 333 10.35 -8.04 -7.20
C GLY A 333 9.53 -7.77 -5.93
N VAL A 334 8.37 -8.39 -5.79
CA VAL A 334 7.49 -8.21 -4.63
C VAL A 334 8.09 -8.83 -3.36
N LEU A 335 8.66 -10.04 -3.45
CA LEU A 335 9.33 -10.68 -2.31
C LEU A 335 10.60 -9.90 -1.92
N GLY A 336 11.38 -9.46 -2.90
CA GLY A 336 12.55 -8.62 -2.68
C GLY A 336 12.20 -7.29 -2.02
N ALA A 337 11.10 -6.64 -2.45
CA ALA A 337 10.58 -5.44 -1.81
C ALA A 337 10.15 -5.67 -0.37
N GLY A 338 9.41 -6.75 -0.10
CA GLY A 338 8.96 -7.10 1.25
C GLY A 338 10.14 -7.33 2.19
N ALA A 339 11.13 -8.11 1.74
CA ALA A 339 12.37 -8.34 2.49
C ALA A 339 13.15 -7.04 2.72
N ALA A 340 13.28 -6.19 1.69
CA ALA A 340 13.97 -4.91 1.81
C ALA A 340 13.32 -4.00 2.85
N VAL A 341 11.99 -3.84 2.81
CA VAL A 341 11.26 -3.02 3.80
C VAL A 341 11.38 -3.61 5.21
N ALA A 342 11.18 -4.93 5.36
CA ALA A 342 11.27 -5.60 6.66
C ALA A 342 12.65 -5.49 7.32
N LEU A 343 13.72 -5.53 6.52
CA LEU A 343 15.10 -5.45 7.03
C LEU A 343 15.57 -4.01 7.27
N THR A 344 15.05 -3.03 6.52
CA THR A 344 15.52 -1.63 6.61
C THR A 344 14.67 -0.77 7.54
N ILE A 345 13.36 -0.99 7.60
CA ILE A 345 12.43 -0.20 8.42
C ILE A 345 11.38 -1.12 9.06
N PRO A 346 11.80 -1.96 10.04
CA PRO A 346 10.91 -2.96 10.64
C PRO A 346 9.67 -2.35 11.31
N SER A 347 9.76 -1.12 11.82
CA SER A 347 8.67 -0.43 12.52
C SER A 347 7.44 -0.14 11.66
N ILE A 348 7.60 -0.05 10.33
CA ILE A 348 6.49 0.20 9.38
C ILE A 348 6.24 -1.01 8.47
N ALA A 349 6.94 -2.13 8.67
CA ALA A 349 6.85 -3.29 7.81
C ALA A 349 5.61 -4.14 8.16
N THR A 350 4.44 -3.72 7.67
CA THR A 350 3.19 -4.47 7.90
C THR A 350 2.88 -5.42 6.74
N PRO A 351 2.51 -6.68 7.00
CA PRO A 351 2.11 -7.63 5.95
C PRO A 351 0.91 -7.14 5.12
N THR A 352 0.00 -6.40 5.75
CA THR A 352 -1.18 -5.82 5.10
C THR A 352 -0.80 -4.77 4.07
N ALA A 353 0.09 -3.83 4.41
CA ALA A 353 0.59 -2.82 3.47
C ALA A 353 1.34 -3.44 2.29
N TRP A 354 2.19 -4.44 2.57
CA TRP A 354 2.91 -5.17 1.53
C TRP A 354 1.96 -5.91 0.59
N LEU A 355 0.94 -6.59 1.13
CA LEU A 355 -0.04 -7.32 0.33
C LEU A 355 -0.88 -6.38 -0.53
N GLN A 356 -1.30 -5.22 0.00
CA GLN A 356 -2.00 -4.19 -0.76
C GLN A 356 -1.13 -3.63 -1.88
N ALA A 357 0.15 -3.35 -1.62
CA ALA A 357 1.11 -2.93 -2.63
C ALA A 357 1.31 -4.00 -3.72
N ALA A 358 1.50 -5.25 -3.32
CA ALA A 358 1.64 -6.38 -4.23
C ALA A 358 0.42 -6.55 -5.14
N ALA A 359 -0.79 -6.54 -4.57
CA ALA A 359 -2.05 -6.66 -5.31
C ALA A 359 -2.23 -5.50 -6.31
N MET A 360 -1.89 -4.28 -5.90
CA MET A 360 -1.92 -3.11 -6.79
C MET A 360 -0.96 -3.29 -7.98
N VAL A 361 0.28 -3.73 -7.74
CA VAL A 361 1.24 -3.96 -8.84
C VAL A 361 0.79 -5.13 -9.73
N ALA A 362 0.21 -6.18 -9.15
CA ALA A 362 -0.33 -7.31 -9.90
C ALA A 362 -1.40 -6.89 -10.90
N ALA A 363 -2.24 -5.90 -10.53
CA ALA A 363 -3.27 -5.37 -11.42
C ALA A 363 -2.72 -4.73 -12.71
N PHE A 364 -1.45 -4.31 -12.72
CA PHE A 364 -0.78 -3.75 -13.90
C PHE A 364 -0.11 -4.81 -14.79
N LEU A 365 0.07 -6.05 -14.31
CA LEU A 365 0.71 -7.12 -15.09
C LEU A 365 0.06 -7.38 -16.46
N PRO A 366 -1.29 -7.42 -16.59
CA PRO A 366 -1.92 -7.61 -17.90
C PRO A 366 -1.57 -6.49 -18.88
N ALA A 367 -1.60 -5.23 -18.43
CA ALA A 367 -1.26 -4.08 -19.25
C ALA A 367 0.21 -4.13 -19.68
N MET A 368 1.13 -4.46 -18.78
CA MET A 368 2.56 -4.62 -19.09
C MET A 368 2.81 -5.78 -20.05
N ALA A 369 2.10 -6.90 -19.93
CA ALA A 369 2.22 -8.02 -20.85
C ALA A 369 1.75 -7.63 -22.27
N ILE A 370 0.66 -6.87 -22.38
CA ILE A 370 0.17 -6.37 -23.66
C ILE A 370 1.21 -5.44 -24.30
N VAL A 371 1.68 -4.43 -23.57
CA VAL A 371 2.60 -3.42 -24.14
C VAL A 371 3.99 -4.00 -24.39
N GLY A 372 4.52 -4.77 -23.45
CA GLY A 372 5.90 -5.27 -23.46
C GLY A 372 6.12 -6.51 -24.33
N ALA A 373 5.11 -7.38 -24.49
CA ALA A 373 5.24 -8.63 -25.23
C ALA A 373 4.36 -8.69 -26.48
N LEU A 374 3.07 -8.32 -26.37
CA LEU A 374 2.13 -8.48 -27.48
C LEU A 374 2.40 -7.50 -28.63
N VAL A 375 2.64 -6.21 -28.32
CA VAL A 375 2.86 -5.17 -29.34
C VAL A 375 4.09 -5.46 -30.23
N PRO A 376 5.28 -5.78 -29.68
CA PRO A 376 6.46 -6.11 -30.49
C PRO A 376 6.25 -7.30 -31.43
N VAL A 377 5.64 -8.39 -30.92
CA VAL A 377 5.42 -9.60 -31.73
C VAL A 377 4.38 -9.37 -32.80
N HIS A 378 3.27 -8.71 -32.47
CA HIS A 378 2.22 -8.45 -33.45
C HIS A 378 2.75 -7.61 -34.61
N ARG A 379 3.58 -6.59 -34.32
CA ARG A 379 4.26 -5.80 -35.37
C ARG A 379 5.20 -6.65 -36.23
N LEU A 380 5.85 -7.67 -35.67
CA LEU A 380 6.72 -8.56 -36.45
C LEU A 380 5.90 -9.47 -37.38
N LEU A 381 4.82 -10.07 -36.88
CA LEU A 381 3.98 -11.00 -37.65
C LEU A 381 3.23 -10.31 -38.79
N GLN A 382 3.06 -8.98 -38.74
CA GLN A 382 2.51 -8.20 -39.85
C GLN A 382 3.49 -8.01 -41.03
N GLN A 383 4.78 -8.33 -40.86
CA GLN A 383 5.76 -8.25 -41.95
C GLN A 383 5.65 -9.47 -42.87
N ARG A 384 5.94 -9.29 -44.17
CA ARG A 384 5.86 -10.42 -45.12
C ARG A 384 6.94 -11.46 -44.78
N PRO A 385 6.65 -12.76 -44.86
CA PRO A 385 7.63 -13.81 -44.53
C PRO A 385 8.96 -13.70 -45.29
N VAL A 386 8.91 -13.20 -46.53
CA VAL A 386 10.11 -12.95 -47.35
C VAL A 386 11.02 -11.86 -46.76
N ASP A 387 10.44 -10.82 -46.15
CA ASP A 387 11.20 -9.72 -45.54
C ASP A 387 11.85 -10.19 -44.22
N LEU A 388 11.20 -11.11 -43.50
CA LEU A 388 11.74 -11.72 -42.28
C LEU A 388 12.97 -12.61 -42.53
N LEU A 389 13.14 -13.10 -43.76
CA LEU A 389 14.23 -13.98 -44.17
C LEU A 389 15.35 -13.26 -44.93
N GLY A 390 15.10 -12.03 -45.41
CA GLY A 390 15.99 -11.28 -46.30
C GLY A 390 16.97 -10.33 -45.62
N ASP A 391 16.73 -9.94 -44.37
CA ASP A 391 17.65 -9.05 -43.62
C ASP A 391 18.95 -9.80 -43.26
N ARG A 392 20.08 -9.32 -43.81
CA ARG A 392 21.44 -9.85 -43.62
C ARG A 392 22.22 -9.10 -42.55
#